data_AF-A0A6L3NAJ0-F1
#
_entry.id   AF-A0A6L3NAJ0-F1
#
_cell.length_a   1.000
_cell.length_b   1.000
_cell.length_c   1.000
_cell.angle_alpha   90.00
_cell.angle_beta   90.00
_cell.angle_gamma   90.00
#
_symmetry.space_group_name_H-M   'P 1'
#
loop_
_entity.id
_entity.type
_entity.pdbx_description
1 polymer ?
#
loop_
_entity_poly.entity_id
_entity_poly.type
_entity_poly.pdbx_seq_one_letter_code
_entity_poly.pdbx_strand_id
1 'polypeptide(L)' 'MTASALQIAITTGEPAGVGPELTVQALQDAARRWPGAHFTVLGDAALLDARAAAVGAD' A
#
# COMPACT_ATOMS: atom_id res chain seq x y z
N MET A 1 28.06 -7.08 2.03
CA MET A 1 26.72 -7.71 2.05
C MET A 1 25.69 -6.61 2.05
N THR A 2 24.99 -6.39 0.94
CA THR A 2 23.76 -5.59 0.99
C THR A 2 22.72 -6.42 1.72
N ALA A 3 22.13 -5.88 2.79
CA ALA A 3 21.00 -6.56 3.44
C ALA A 3 19.90 -6.76 2.40
N SER A 4 19.31 -7.96 2.36
CA SER A 4 18.12 -8.21 1.53
C SER A 4 17.02 -7.26 1.96
N ALA A 5 16.29 -6.71 1.00
CA ALA A 5 15.19 -5.81 1.31
C ALA A 5 14.06 -6.54 2.06
N LEU A 6 13.54 -5.91 3.11
CA LEU A 6 12.47 -6.44 3.96
C LEU A 6 11.18 -6.56 3.16
N GLN A 7 10.57 -7.74 3.16
CA GLN A 7 9.29 -7.99 2.48
C GLN A 7 8.16 -7.85 3.48
N ILE A 8 7.18 -7.00 3.20
CA ILE A 8 6.02 -6.75 4.07
C ILE A 8 4.74 -6.99 3.27
N ALA A 9 3.93 -7.94 3.70
CA ALA A 9 2.58 -8.12 3.18
C ALA A 9 1.59 -7.28 3.99
N ILE A 10 0.80 -6.45 3.31
CA ILE A 10 -0.29 -5.67 3.92
C ILE A 10 -1.60 -6.27 3.45
N THR A 11 -2.43 -6.74 4.39
CA THR A 11 -3.83 -7.04 4.10
C THR A 11 -4.66 -5.78 4.32
N THR A 12 -5.59 -5.50 3.41
CA THR A 12 -6.38 -4.25 3.44
C THR A 12 -7.55 -4.29 4.42
N GLY A 13 -7.82 -5.44 5.04
CA GLY A 13 -8.96 -5.65 5.94
C GLY A 13 -10.30 -5.68 5.19
N GLU A 14 -11.35 -5.15 5.82
CA GLU A 14 -12.71 -5.09 5.28
C GLU A 14 -12.81 -4.13 4.06
N PRO A 15 -13.23 -4.61 2.87
CA PRO A 15 -13.34 -3.78 1.65
C PRO A 15 -14.23 -2.54 1.76
N ALA A 16 -15.31 -2.61 2.53
CA ALA A 16 -16.20 -1.47 2.77
C ALA A 16 -15.67 -0.48 3.83
N GLY A 17 -14.64 -0.89 4.58
CA GLY A 17 -13.98 -0.07 5.59
C GLY A 17 -12.98 0.92 4.99
N VAL A 18 -12.18 1.53 5.87
CA VAL A 18 -11.17 2.53 5.50
C VAL A 18 -9.79 1.94 5.20
N GLY A 19 -9.58 0.64 5.42
CA GLY A 19 -8.28 -0.01 5.25
C GLY A 19 -7.67 0.13 3.84
N PRO A 20 -8.43 -0.06 2.75
CA PRO A 20 -7.93 0.16 1.38
C PRO A 20 -7.42 1.59 1.16
N GLU A 21 -8.19 2.58 1.62
CA GLU A 21 -7.88 4.00 1.52
C GLU A 21 -6.59 4.36 2.27
N LEU A 22 -6.52 3.97 3.54
CA LEU A 22 -5.34 4.21 4.37
C LEU A 22 -4.09 3.52 3.81
N THR A 23 -4.24 2.35 3.18
CA THR A 23 -3.14 1.63 2.56
C THR A 23 -2.56 2.42 1.39
N VAL A 24 -3.42 2.95 0.50
CA VAL A 24 -2.97 3.77 -0.63
C VAL A 24 -2.22 5.00 -0.13
N GLN A 25 -2.81 5.77 0.79
CA GLN A 25 -2.19 6.98 1.33
C GLN A 25 -0.86 6.70 2.03
N ALA A 26 -0.78 5.63 2.81
CA ALA A 26 0.46 5.26 3.51
C ALA A 26 1.60 4.92 2.54
N LEU A 27 1.27 4.35 1.38
CA LEU A 27 2.25 3.84 0.42
C LEU A 27 2.75 4.89 -0.59
N GLN A 28 2.08 6.04 -0.75
CA GLN A 28 2.49 7.11 -1.68
C GLN A 28 3.96 7.52 -1.55
N ASP A 29 4.47 7.55 -0.32
CA ASP A 29 5.82 8.01 0.02
C ASP A 29 6.72 6.85 0.54
N ALA A 30 6.24 5.61 0.48
CA ALA A 30 6.86 4.49 1.18
C ALA A 30 8.27 4.18 0.66
N ALA A 31 8.49 4.25 -0.65
CA ALA A 31 9.82 4.03 -1.23
C ALA A 31 10.86 5.06 -0.75
N ARG A 32 10.42 6.30 -0.48
CA ARG A 32 11.28 7.37 0.04
C ARG A 32 11.53 7.22 1.54
N ARG A 33 10.51 6.82 2.31
CA ARG A 33 10.62 6.63 3.78
C ARG A 33 11.36 5.35 4.16
N TRP A 34 11.15 4.28 3.41
CA TRP A 34 11.67 2.93 3.69
C TRP A 34 12.28 2.31 2.42
N PRO A 35 13.43 2.81 1.94
CA PRO A 35 14.04 2.34 0.69
C PRO A 35 14.52 0.87 0.74
N GLY A 36 14.64 0.30 1.93
CA GLY A 36 14.99 -1.11 2.14
C GLY A 36 13.78 -2.03 2.34
N ALA A 37 12.55 -1.56 2.12
CA ALA A 37 11.34 -2.35 2.27
C ALA A 37 10.55 -2.44 0.96
N HIS A 38 9.98 -3.61 0.69
CA HIS A 38 9.02 -3.83 -0.38
C HIS A 38 7.68 -4.22 0.23
N PHE A 39 6.64 -3.47 -0.15
CA PHE A 39 5.28 -3.67 0.32
C PHE A 39 4.49 -4.40 -0.76
N THR A 40 3.90 -5.54 -0.40
CA THR A 40 2.94 -6.27 -1.24
C THR A 40 1.57 -6.13 -0.61
N VAL A 41 0.65 -5.48 -1.31
CA VAL A 41 -0.73 -5.34 -0.84
C VAL A 41 -1.55 -6.54 -1.30
N LEU A 42 -2.22 -7.19 -0.35
CA LEU A 42 -3.10 -8.32 -0.55
C LEU A 42 -4.55 -7.84 -0.38
N GLY A 43 -5.22 -7.62 -1.50
CA GLY A 43 -6.59 -7.11 -1.58
C GLY A 43 -7.10 -7.06 -3.01
N ASP A 44 -8.29 -6.49 -3.21
CA ASP A 44 -8.85 -6.27 -4.54
C ASP A 44 -8.17 -5.06 -5.21
N ALA A 45 -7.50 -5.31 -6.34
CA ALA A 45 -6.76 -4.27 -7.05
C ALA A 45 -7.67 -3.18 -7.63
N ALA A 46 -8.83 -3.55 -8.18
CA ALA A 46 -9.76 -2.58 -8.75
C ALA A 46 -10.38 -1.69 -7.68
N LEU A 47 -10.62 -2.24 -6.48
CA LEU A 47 -11.00 -1.44 -5.32
C LEU A 47 -9.90 -0.46 -4.93
N LEU A 48 -8.64 -0.90 -4.87
CA LEU A 48 -7.51 -0.02 -4.50
C LEU A 48 -7.34 1.12 -5.51
N ASP A 49 -7.43 0.85 -6.81
CA ASP A 49 -7.38 1.88 -7.86
C ASP A 49 -8.53 2.89 -7.70
N ALA A 50 -9.75 2.41 -7.43
CA ALA A 50 -10.90 3.29 -7.21
C ALA A 50 -10.76 4.15 -5.95
N ARG A 51 -10.10 3.63 -4.91
CA ARG A 51 -9.82 4.39 -3.67
C ARG A 51 -8.71 5.41 -3.89
N ALA A 52 -7.65 5.07 -4.62
CA ALA A 52 -6.60 6.01 -4.99
C ALA A 52 -7.16 7.26 -5.69
N ALA A 53 -8.05 7.05 -6.68
CA ALA A 53 -8.75 8.12 -7.38
C ALA A 53 -9.60 8.99 -6.43
N ALA A 54 -10.24 8.37 -5.43
CA ALA A 54 -11.09 9.10 -4.48
C ALA A 54 -10.30 10.06 -3.58
N VAL A 55 -9.00 9.84 -3.39
CA VAL A 55 -8.13 10.69 -2.53
C VAL A 55 -7.03 11.41 -3.28
N GLY A 56 -7.03 11.37 -4.60
CA GLY A 56 -6.04 12.04 -5.44
C GLY A 56 -4.64 11.44 -5.26
N ALA A 57 -4.57 10.11 -5.17
CA ALA A 57 -3.34 9.35 -5.01
C ALA A 57 -2.87 8.65 -6.30
N ASP A 58 -3.33 9.14 -7.45
CA ASP A 58 -3.10 8.60 -8.81
C ASP A 58 -1.68 8.86 -9.34
#